data_AF-A0A966UZJ0-F1
#
_entry.id   AF-A0A966UZJ0-F1
#
_cell.length_a   1.000
_cell.length_b   1.000
_cell.length_c   1.000
_cell.angle_alpha   90.00
_cell.angle_beta   90.00
_cell.angle_gamma   90.00
#
_symmetry.space_group_name_H-M   'P 1'
#
loop_
_entity.id
_entity.type
_entity.pdbx_description
1 polymer ?
#
loop_
_entity_poly.entity_id
_entity_poly.type
_entity_poly.pdbx_seq_one_letter_code
_entity_poly.pdbx_strand_id
1 'polypeptide(L)'
;MQHGQVDAVIVGTDRTTRTGDVCNKIGTYLKALAAHDNGVPFYVALPASTIDWTIADGVSGIPIEARSPKEVTHIQGRVALESPGGGELVIVQLSPEGSAGFNPAFDVTPARLVTALITERGVCAASEAGLQALYDAG
;
A
#
# COMPACT_ATOMS: atom_id res chain seq x y z
N MET A 1 10.44 14.27 -1.39
CA MET A 1 10.22 14.59 0.04
C MET A 1 11.37 15.41 0.59
N GLN A 2 12.60 14.86 0.70
CA GLN A 2 13.76 15.60 1.22
C GLN A 2 14.11 16.92 0.50
N HIS A 3 13.82 17.01 -0.80
CA HIS A 3 14.00 18.26 -1.56
C HIS A 3 12.81 19.25 -1.44
N GLY A 4 11.82 18.99 -0.59
CA GLY A 4 10.64 19.84 -0.44
C GLY A 4 9.69 19.87 -1.65
N GLN A 5 9.87 18.98 -2.63
CA GLN A 5 9.08 18.93 -3.87
C GLN A 5 7.83 18.04 -3.77
N VAL A 6 7.44 17.62 -2.57
CA VAL A 6 6.27 16.77 -2.34
C VAL A 6 5.46 17.37 -1.21
N ASP A 7 4.26 17.84 -1.53
CA ASP A 7 3.39 18.53 -0.58
C ASP A 7 2.50 17.57 0.23
N ALA A 8 2.17 16.40 -0.33
CA ALA A 8 1.36 15.38 0.31
C ALA A 8 1.60 14.00 -0.31
N VAL A 9 1.24 12.97 0.45
CA VAL A 9 1.10 11.60 -0.06
C VAL A 9 -0.34 11.16 0.09
N ILE A 10 -0.90 10.55 -0.96
CA ILE A 10 -2.22 9.93 -0.92
C ILE A 10 -2.08 8.51 -1.47
N VAL A 11 -2.59 7.54 -0.74
CA VAL A 11 -2.67 6.14 -1.17
C VAL A 11 -4.09 5.59 -1.00
N GLY A 12 -4.35 4.45 -1.62
CA GLY A 12 -5.54 3.64 -1.32
C GLY A 12 -5.33 2.73 -0.11
N THR A 13 -6.25 1.80 0.08
CA THR A 13 -6.15 0.71 1.05
C THR A 13 -6.72 -0.57 0.44
N ASP A 14 -6.17 -1.71 0.85
CA ASP A 14 -6.80 -3.01 0.66
C ASP A 14 -7.65 -3.39 1.89
N ARG A 15 -7.14 -3.09 3.10
CA ARG A 15 -7.88 -3.26 4.36
C ARG A 15 -7.43 -2.25 5.40
N THR A 16 -8.37 -1.56 6.02
CA THR A 16 -8.11 -0.67 7.17
C THR A 16 -8.76 -1.23 8.42
N THR A 17 -8.02 -1.31 9.52
CA THR A 17 -8.53 -1.80 10.80
C THR A 17 -9.44 -0.79 11.48
N ARG A 18 -10.22 -1.22 12.49
CA ARG A 18 -11.05 -0.31 13.28
C ARG A 18 -10.25 0.77 14.01
N THR A 19 -8.97 0.54 14.28
CA THR A 19 -8.07 1.48 14.98
C THR A 19 -7.28 2.37 14.02
N GLY A 20 -7.43 2.18 12.70
CA GLY A 20 -6.83 3.03 11.68
C GLY A 20 -5.50 2.54 11.11
N ASP A 21 -5.00 1.36 11.48
CA ASP A 21 -3.89 0.72 10.76
C ASP A 21 -4.33 0.36 9.34
N VAL A 22 -3.46 0.59 8.36
CA VAL A 22 -3.77 0.47 6.94
C VAL A 22 -2.90 -0.60 6.29
N CYS A 23 -3.52 -1.67 5.81
CA CYS A 23 -2.89 -2.64 4.92
C CYS A 23 -3.10 -2.22 3.46
N ASN A 24 -2.01 -2.05 2.74
CA ASN A 24 -2.00 -1.66 1.34
C ASN A 24 -0.78 -2.26 0.62
N LYS A 25 -0.68 -2.08 -0.70
CA LYS A 25 0.43 -2.55 -1.53
C LYS A 25 1.81 -2.34 -0.86
N ILE A 26 2.65 -3.38 -0.91
CA ILE A 26 4.02 -3.35 -0.36
C ILE A 26 4.77 -2.09 -0.80
N GLY A 27 5.44 -1.44 0.14
CA GLY A 27 6.07 -0.13 0.00
C GLY A 27 5.25 1.02 0.59
N THR A 28 3.98 0.83 0.93
CA THR A 28 3.15 1.89 1.54
C THR A 28 3.70 2.33 2.88
N TYR A 29 4.06 1.39 3.75
CA TYR A 29 4.69 1.70 5.04
C TYR A 29 5.99 2.49 4.87
N LEU A 30 6.82 2.16 3.87
CA LEU A 30 8.04 2.91 3.57
C LEU A 30 7.76 4.34 3.12
N LYS A 31 6.70 4.57 2.32
CA LYS A 31 6.27 5.92 1.94
C LYS A 31 5.74 6.71 3.14
N ALA A 32 5.02 6.05 4.06
CA ALA A 32 4.52 6.67 5.28
C ALA A 32 5.65 7.09 6.23
N LEU A 33 6.67 6.23 6.42
CA LEU A 33 7.88 6.58 7.17
C LEU A 33 8.61 7.77 6.56
N ALA A 34 8.82 7.76 5.24
CA ALA A 34 9.49 8.86 4.54
C ALA A 34 8.68 10.16 4.64
N ALA A 35 7.35 10.09 4.52
CA ALA A 35 6.48 11.26 4.67
C ALA A 35 6.58 11.84 6.08
N HIS A 36 6.45 11.00 7.11
CA HIS A 36 6.59 11.39 8.50
C HIS A 36 7.95 12.03 8.80
N ASP A 37 9.05 11.42 8.39
CA ASP A 37 10.42 11.94 8.60
C ASP A 37 10.64 13.32 7.94
N ASN A 38 9.90 13.60 6.87
CA ASN A 38 10.00 14.86 6.12
C ASN A 38 8.88 15.86 6.45
N GLY A 39 8.03 15.59 7.44
CA GLY A 39 6.90 16.45 7.80
C GLY A 39 5.85 16.60 6.69
N VAL A 40 5.78 15.64 5.76
CA VAL A 40 4.80 15.62 4.66
C VAL A 40 3.55 14.87 5.13
N PRO A 41 2.33 15.43 4.97
CA PRO A 41 1.10 14.75 5.35
C PRO A 41 0.87 13.49 4.49
N PHE A 42 0.41 12.42 5.14
CA PHE A 42 0.15 11.13 4.54
C PHE A 42 -1.33 10.76 4.72
N TYR A 43 -2.10 10.76 3.64
CA TYR A 43 -3.52 10.45 3.64
C TYR A 43 -3.80 9.09 3.04
N VAL A 44 -4.85 8.45 3.54
CA VAL A 44 -5.36 7.19 2.99
C VAL A 44 -6.80 7.40 2.57
N ALA A 45 -7.08 7.17 1.29
CA ALA A 45 -8.42 7.22 0.72
C ALA A 45 -9.01 5.81 0.68
N LEU A 46 -10.20 5.65 1.26
CA LEU A 46 -10.80 4.33 1.46
C LEU A 46 -12.34 4.39 1.45
N PRO A 47 -13.03 3.42 0.81
CA PRO A 47 -14.45 3.26 1.01
C PRO A 47 -14.74 2.48 2.30
N ALA A 48 -15.92 2.65 2.90
CA ALA A 48 -16.34 1.92 4.10
C ALA A 48 -16.19 0.39 3.99
N SER A 49 -16.36 -0.17 2.80
CA SER A 49 -16.25 -1.61 2.55
C SER A 49 -14.86 -2.19 2.79
N THR A 50 -13.84 -1.34 2.89
CA THR A 50 -12.45 -1.76 3.20
C THR A 50 -12.12 -1.68 4.70
N ILE A 51 -13.04 -1.15 5.52
CA ILE A 51 -12.87 -1.08 6.97
C ILE A 51 -13.26 -2.43 7.58
N ASP A 52 -12.29 -3.08 8.23
CA ASP A 52 -12.51 -4.30 9.00
C ASP A 52 -12.70 -3.96 10.48
N TRP A 53 -13.97 -3.87 10.87
CA TRP A 53 -14.39 -3.55 12.24
C TRP A 53 -14.04 -4.63 13.27
N THR A 54 -13.53 -5.80 12.84
CA THR A 54 -13.20 -6.91 13.73
C THR A 54 -11.72 -6.92 14.14
N ILE A 55 -10.87 -6.19 13.42
CA ILE A 55 -9.41 -6.18 13.63
C ILE A 55 -9.00 -4.84 14.26
N ALA A 56 -8.14 -4.91 15.28
CA ALA A 56 -7.62 -3.75 16.00
C ALA A 56 -6.11 -3.56 15.90
N ASP A 57 -5.35 -4.61 15.58
CA ASP A 57 -3.92 -4.55 15.32
C ASP A 57 -3.70 -5.10 13.93
N GLY A 58 -3.24 -4.23 13.01
CA GLY A 58 -3.05 -4.62 11.63
C GLY A 58 -1.94 -5.65 11.44
N VAL A 59 -0.86 -5.57 12.22
CA VAL A 59 0.33 -6.42 12.05
C VAL A 59 0.04 -7.86 12.49
N SER A 60 -0.66 -8.02 13.61
CA SER A 60 -1.04 -9.36 14.09
C SER A 60 -2.33 -9.90 13.49
N GLY A 61 -3.26 -9.02 13.10
CA GLY A 61 -4.60 -9.39 12.66
C GLY A 61 -4.78 -9.53 11.15
N ILE A 62 -3.96 -8.89 10.31
CA ILE A 62 -4.12 -8.94 8.85
C ILE A 62 -3.16 -9.97 8.25
N PRO A 63 -3.65 -11.08 7.66
CA PRO A 63 -2.79 -12.01 6.96
C PRO A 63 -2.24 -11.37 5.67
N ILE A 64 -0.91 -11.42 5.52
CA ILE A 64 -0.24 -10.87 4.34
C ILE A 64 -0.11 -11.95 3.27
N GLU A 65 -0.66 -11.68 2.08
CA GLU A 65 -0.50 -12.52 0.91
C GLU A 65 0.98 -12.61 0.50
N ALA A 66 1.52 -13.83 0.45
CA ALA A 66 2.80 -14.12 -0.17
C ALA A 66 2.57 -14.58 -1.61
N ARG A 67 3.11 -13.82 -2.57
CA ARG A 67 2.98 -14.10 -4.00
C ARG A 67 4.17 -14.89 -4.52
N SER A 68 4.06 -15.29 -5.79
CA SER A 68 5.11 -16.07 -6.44
C SER A 68 6.47 -15.35 -6.38
N PRO A 69 7.55 -16.03 -5.98
CA PRO A 69 8.92 -15.53 -6.10
C PRO A 69 9.32 -15.12 -7.52
N LYS A 70 8.59 -15.61 -8.54
CA LYS A 70 8.84 -15.24 -9.94
C LYS A 70 8.61 -13.75 -10.22
N GLU A 71 7.70 -13.09 -9.50
CA GLU A 71 7.40 -11.68 -9.74
C GLU A 71 8.54 -10.73 -9.33
N VAL A 72 9.46 -11.18 -8.46
CA VAL A 72 10.65 -10.41 -8.05
C VAL A 72 11.94 -10.86 -8.73
N THR A 73 11.97 -12.09 -9.26
CA THR A 73 13.14 -12.67 -9.95
C THR A 73 13.08 -12.54 -11.46
N HIS A 74 11.89 -12.35 -12.03
CA HIS A 74 11.65 -12.27 -13.47
C HIS A 74 10.85 -11.02 -13.83
N ILE A 75 11.08 -10.50 -15.04
CA ILE A 75 10.32 -9.39 -15.63
C ILE A 75 9.82 -9.78 -17.02
N GLN A 76 8.59 -9.38 -17.34
CA GLN A 76 8.06 -9.47 -18.70
C GLN A 76 8.46 -8.22 -19.48
N GLY A 77 9.06 -8.40 -20.66
CA GLY A 77 9.45 -7.31 -21.55
C GLY A 77 9.08 -7.62 -22.99
N ARG A 78 8.99 -6.59 -23.82
CA ARG A 78 8.83 -6.74 -25.27
C ARG A 78 10.19 -6.52 -25.93
N VAL A 79 10.72 -7.52 -26.62
CA VAL A 79 11.94 -7.34 -27.43
C VAL A 79 11.57 -6.62 -28.72
N ALA A 80 12.33 -5.59 -29.07
CA ALA A 80 12.19 -4.92 -30.34
C ALA A 80 12.75 -5.84 -31.45
N LEU A 81 11.97 -6.07 -32.49
CA LEU A 81 12.48 -6.65 -33.73
C LEU A 81 12.88 -5.50 -34.66
N GLU A 82 13.86 -5.74 -35.54
CA GLU A 82 14.36 -4.72 -36.49
C GLU A 82 13.27 -4.21 -37.45
N SER A 83 12.14 -4.90 -37.57
CA SER A 83 11.01 -4.52 -38.43
C SER A 83 9.94 -3.73 -37.65
N PRO A 84 9.37 -2.65 -38.24
CA PRO A 84 8.29 -1.90 -37.62
C PRO A 84 7.05 -2.77 -37.34
N GLY A 85 6.53 -2.71 -36.11
CA GLY A 85 5.31 -3.43 -35.71
C GLY A 85 5.51 -4.86 -35.19
N GLY A 86 6.74 -5.38 -35.21
CA GLY A 86 7.10 -6.67 -34.62
C GLY A 86 7.73 -6.52 -33.24
N GLY A 87 7.22 -7.26 -32.26
CA GLY A 87 7.87 -7.42 -30.97
C GLY A 87 7.32 -8.62 -30.22
N GLU A 88 8.20 -9.46 -29.70
CA GLU A 88 7.83 -10.66 -28.93
C GLU A 88 7.80 -10.32 -27.43
N LEU A 89 6.77 -10.79 -26.72
CA LEU A 89 6.75 -10.74 -25.27
C LEU A 89 7.59 -11.90 -24.74
N VAL A 90 8.64 -11.57 -24.00
CA VAL A 90 9.54 -12.53 -23.38
C VAL A 90 9.56 -12.34 -21.86
N ILE A 91 9.88 -13.40 -21.15
CA ILE A 91 10.15 -13.35 -19.71
C ILE A 91 11.65 -13.45 -19.53
N VAL A 92 12.25 -12.46 -18.86
CA VAL A 92 13.68 -12.42 -18.57
C VAL A 92 13.89 -12.63 -17.09
N GLN A 93 14.71 -13.62 -16.73
CA GLN A 93 15.17 -13.79 -15.36
C GLN A 93 16.25 -12.75 -15.06
N LEU A 94 16.03 -11.92 -14.03
CA LEU A 94 16.94 -10.86 -13.61
C LEU A 94 17.93 -11.33 -12.52
N SER A 95 17.53 -12.31 -11.72
CA SER A 95 18.36 -12.89 -10.67
C SER A 95 19.21 -14.06 -11.19
N PRO A 96 20.31 -14.44 -10.50
CA PRO A 96 21.01 -15.69 -10.75
C PRO A 96 20.09 -16.91 -10.65
N GLU A 97 20.39 -17.97 -11.41
CA GLU A 97 19.66 -19.24 -11.35
C GLU A 97 19.70 -19.84 -9.94
N GLY A 98 18.57 -20.38 -9.49
CA GLY A 98 18.41 -20.94 -8.15
C GLY A 98 18.22 -19.92 -7.01
N SER A 99 18.21 -18.61 -7.30
CA SER A 99 17.97 -17.59 -6.28
C SER A 99 16.58 -17.75 -5.64
N ALA A 100 16.53 -17.74 -4.31
CA ALA A 100 15.27 -17.65 -3.57
C ALA A 100 14.65 -16.25 -3.73
N GLY A 101 13.32 -16.17 -3.69
CA GLY A 101 12.59 -14.90 -3.68
C GLY A 101 11.56 -14.88 -2.55
N PHE A 102 11.38 -13.69 -1.97
CA PHE A 102 10.35 -13.40 -0.97
C PHE A 102 9.54 -12.22 -1.48
N ASN A 103 8.22 -12.38 -1.56
CA ASN A 103 7.35 -11.43 -2.23
C ASN A 103 6.02 -11.23 -1.46
N PRO A 104 6.05 -10.52 -0.32
CA PRO A 104 4.82 -10.08 0.33
C PRO A 104 4.12 -9.03 -0.54
N ALA A 105 2.84 -9.22 -0.84
CA ALA A 105 2.09 -8.33 -1.71
C ALA A 105 1.66 -7.02 -1.04
N PHE A 106 1.67 -6.99 0.29
CA PHE A 106 1.15 -5.89 1.10
C PHE A 106 2.05 -5.65 2.32
N ASP A 107 1.96 -4.46 2.89
CA ASP A 107 2.46 -4.12 4.22
C ASP A 107 1.40 -3.39 5.04
N VAL A 108 1.65 -3.30 6.35
CA VAL A 108 0.79 -2.58 7.29
C VAL A 108 1.47 -1.27 7.68
N THR A 109 0.76 -0.17 7.46
CA THR A 109 1.12 1.17 7.91
C THR A 109 0.38 1.47 9.22
N PRO A 110 1.10 1.65 10.35
CA PRO A 110 0.47 2.00 11.62
C PRO A 110 -0.28 3.33 11.57
N ALA A 111 -1.43 3.40 12.24
CA ALA A 111 -2.30 4.58 12.27
C ALA A 111 -1.56 5.88 12.61
N ARG A 112 -0.56 5.82 13.50
CA ARG A 112 0.27 6.97 13.91
C ARG A 112 1.06 7.65 12.77
N LEU A 113 1.22 6.98 11.62
CA LEU A 113 1.88 7.54 10.44
C LEU A 113 0.87 8.13 9.43
N VAL A 114 -0.43 7.95 9.67
CA VAL A 114 -1.50 8.42 8.80
C VAL A 114 -2.04 9.75 9.35
N THR A 115 -1.96 10.80 8.54
CA THR A 115 -2.48 12.13 8.87
C THR A 115 -4.00 12.13 8.96
N ALA A 116 -4.69 11.57 7.95
CA ALA A 116 -6.15 11.39 8.00
C ALA A 116 -6.63 10.30 7.04
N LEU A 117 -7.79 9.73 7.38
CA LEU A 117 -8.57 8.81 6.57
C LEU A 117 -9.64 9.59 5.80
N ILE A 118 -9.69 9.40 4.48
CA ILE A 118 -10.64 10.05 3.57
C ILE A 118 -11.63 9.00 3.09
N THR A 119 -12.90 9.13 3.49
CA THR A 119 -13.96 8.19 3.12
C THR A 119 -15.10 8.89 2.39
N GLU A 120 -16.07 8.12 1.89
CA GLU A 120 -17.28 8.69 1.30
C GLU A 120 -18.18 9.43 2.31
N ARG A 121 -17.94 9.26 3.62
CA ARG A 121 -18.67 9.94 4.70
C ARG A 121 -17.93 11.16 5.27
N GLY A 122 -16.71 11.45 4.80
CA GLY A 122 -15.93 12.59 5.23
C GLY A 122 -14.48 12.24 5.54
N VAL A 123 -13.82 13.11 6.30
CA VAL A 123 -12.41 12.96 6.68
C VAL A 123 -12.31 12.84 8.20
N CYS A 124 -11.55 11.88 8.70
CA CYS A 124 -11.33 11.68 10.14
C CYS A 124 -9.88 11.32 10.45
N ALA A 125 -9.51 11.42 11.73
CA ALA A 125 -8.22 10.91 12.20
C ALA A 125 -8.17 9.38 12.05
N ALA A 126 -7.01 8.82 11.71
CA ALA A 126 -6.77 7.37 11.69
C ALA A 126 -6.83 6.81 13.12
N SER A 127 -8.04 6.52 13.57
CA SER A 127 -8.34 6.11 14.94
C SER A 127 -9.75 5.52 14.99
N GLU A 128 -10.01 4.70 15.98
CA GLU A 128 -11.35 4.16 16.22
C GLU A 128 -12.39 5.24 16.45
N ALA A 129 -12.10 6.21 17.33
CA ALA A 129 -13.02 7.32 17.58
C ALA A 129 -13.32 8.14 16.32
N GLY A 130 -12.31 8.36 15.47
CA GLY A 130 -12.48 9.07 14.20
C GLY A 130 -13.39 8.31 13.22
N LEU A 131 -13.20 7.01 13.10
CA LEU A 131 -14.04 6.16 12.25
C LEU A 131 -15.47 6.03 12.80
N GLN A 132 -15.63 5.77 14.10
CA GLN A 132 -16.95 5.70 14.75
C GLN A 132 -17.74 7.00 14.59
N ALA A 133 -17.10 8.16 14.68
CA ALA A 133 -17.77 9.44 14.46
C ALA A 133 -18.41 9.58 13.06
N LEU A 134 -17.88 8.88 12.04
CA LEU A 134 -18.45 8.86 10.69
C LEU A 134 -19.48 7.73 10.46
N TYR A 135 -19.36 6.61 11.18
CA TYR A 135 -20.09 5.38 10.88
C TYR A 135 -21.15 4.96 11.91
N ASP A 136 -21.03 5.38 13.17
CA ASP A 136 -21.97 5.06 14.25
C ASP A 136 -23.11 6.09 14.39
N ALA A 137 -23.07 7.18 13.63
CA ALA A 137 -24.09 8.24 13.64
C ALA A 137 -25.39 7.89 12.88
N GLY A 138 -25.74 6.59 12.77
CA GLY A 138 -26.87 6.07 11.98
C GLY A 138 -27.76 5.11 12.73
#